data_AF-A0A4P5T415-F1
#
_entry.id   AF-A0A4P5T415-F1
#
_cell.length_a   1.000
_cell.length_b   1.000
_cell.length_c   1.000
_cell.angle_alpha   90.00
_cell.angle_beta   90.00
_cell.angle_gamma   90.00
#
_symmetry.space_group_name_H-M   'P 1'
#
loop_
_entity.id
_entity.type
_entity.pdbx_description
1 polymer ?
#
loop_
_entity_poly.entity_id
_entity_poly.type
_entity_poly.pdbx_seq_one_letter_code
_entity_poly.pdbx_strand_id
1 'polypeptide(L)'
;MDWCGIINLKNIFQQIHRRNSNKSFKYISIIIINTMNIHIRIFGLSAFLFFLFSCAEVKLIQEYDAVSNNKINLIYDRSTKFFTKLKRNIGLPENKYEKHIDFYDDIQSDIHVLETRTKAIDKSMIVQKKINALGIQIKSLEQLHKKGFVSKEEIEIIQSAIDQSIAAMLKLQVALKNKYN
;
A
#
# COMPACT_ATOMS: atom_id res chain seq x y z
N MET A 1 32.83 -4.33 26.80
CA MET A 1 33.35 -3.06 26.25
C MET A 1 33.96 -2.29 27.41
N ASP A 2 35.29 -2.27 27.45
CA ASP A 2 36.11 -1.90 28.61
C ASP A 2 36.00 -0.42 29.01
N TRP A 3 35.57 -0.19 30.24
CA TRP A 3 35.50 1.12 30.89
C TRP A 3 36.86 1.67 31.36
N CYS A 4 37.95 0.91 31.19
CA CYS A 4 39.30 1.31 31.62
C CYS A 4 39.98 2.35 30.71
N GLY A 5 39.56 2.49 29.45
CA GLY A 5 40.21 3.42 28.49
C GLY A 5 39.93 4.91 28.73
N ILE A 6 38.73 5.25 29.20
CA ILE A 6 38.27 6.65 29.35
C ILE A 6 38.87 7.33 30.59
N ILE A 7 39.14 6.55 31.65
CA ILE A 7 39.72 7.06 32.90
C ILE A 7 41.19 7.49 32.70
N ASN A 8 41.92 6.79 31.83
CA ASN A 8 43.32 7.08 31.58
C ASN A 8 43.52 8.42 30.82
N LEU A 9 42.61 8.74 29.89
CA LEU A 9 42.62 10.01 29.16
C LEU A 9 42.37 11.23 30.06
N LYS A 10 41.46 11.13 31.04
CA LYS A 10 41.21 12.21 32.01
C LYS A 10 42.45 12.52 32.86
N ASN A 11 43.18 11.48 33.28
CA ASN A 11 44.39 11.65 34.10
C ASN A 11 45.56 12.25 33.31
N ILE A 12 45.75 11.83 32.05
CA ILE A 12 46.77 12.41 31.16
C ILE A 12 46.46 13.89 30.87
N PHE A 13 45.19 14.24 30.65
CA PHE A 13 44.78 15.63 30.42
C PHE A 13 44.98 16.52 31.66
N GLN A 14 44.73 15.99 32.87
CA GLN A 14 44.99 16.71 34.12
C GLN A 14 46.49 16.91 34.40
N GLN A 15 47.36 15.96 34.03
CA GLN A 15 48.80 16.12 34.17
C GLN A 15 49.38 17.17 33.21
N ILE A 16 48.89 17.23 31.96
CA ILE A 16 49.30 18.26 30.99
C ILE A 16 48.86 19.66 31.45
N HIS A 17 47.69 19.79 32.10
CA HIS A 17 47.19 21.07 32.59
C HIS A 17 47.99 21.63 33.79
N ARG A 18 48.60 20.77 34.63
CA ARG A 18 49.40 21.21 35.80
C ARG A 18 50.80 21.71 35.45
N ARG A 19 51.35 21.40 34.27
CA ARG A 19 52.77 21.66 33.94
C ARG A 19 53.04 23.01 33.26
N ASN A 20 52.03 23.80 32.92
CA ASN A 20 52.25 25.03 32.15
C ASN A 20 51.41 26.21 32.68
N SER A 21 52.05 27.14 33.40
CA SER A 21 51.47 28.37 33.95
C SER A 21 51.38 29.49 32.90
N ASN A 22 50.86 29.17 31.71
CA ASN A 22 50.69 30.16 30.65
C ASN A 22 49.22 30.55 30.53
N LYS A 23 48.89 31.84 30.75
CA LYS A 23 47.51 32.37 30.69
C LYS A 23 46.84 32.05 29.34
N SER A 24 47.63 31.94 28.26
CA SER A 24 47.13 31.54 26.94
C SER A 24 46.58 30.11 26.92
N PHE A 25 47.17 29.17 27.67
CA PHE A 25 46.74 27.77 27.70
C PHE A 25 45.38 27.60 28.40
N LYS A 26 45.12 28.41 29.45
CA LYS A 26 43.81 28.46 30.13
C LYS A 26 42.71 29.00 29.22
N TYR A 27 43.02 30.02 28.41
CA TYR A 27 42.07 30.57 27.44
C TYR A 27 41.71 29.56 26.34
N ILE A 28 42.71 28.86 25.79
CA ILE A 28 42.50 27.83 24.77
C ILE A 28 41.66 26.67 25.34
N SER A 29 41.91 26.22 26.58
CA SER A 29 41.12 25.15 27.19
C SER A 29 39.65 25.54 27.42
N ILE A 30 39.37 26.79 27.81
CA ILE A 30 38.00 27.29 28.00
C ILE A 30 37.24 27.33 26.67
N ILE A 31 37.89 27.79 25.60
CA ILE A 31 37.29 27.84 24.25
C ILE A 31 36.93 26.43 23.78
N ILE A 32 37.82 25.45 23.94
CA ILE A 32 37.58 24.05 23.56
C ILE A 32 36.38 23.46 24.33
N ILE A 33 36.30 23.68 25.64
CA ILE A 33 35.19 23.17 26.48
C ILE A 33 33.84 23.76 26.06
N ASN A 34 33.80 25.06 25.75
CA ASN A 34 32.57 25.72 25.29
C ASN A 34 32.13 25.21 23.91
N THR A 35 33.07 25.03 22.98
CA THR A 35 32.78 24.46 21.65
C THR A 35 32.26 23.01 21.78
N MET A 36 32.86 22.19 22.64
CA MET A 36 32.36 20.83 22.90
C MET A 36 30.95 20.81 23.51
N ASN A 37 30.65 21.70 24.47
CA ASN A 37 29.32 21.83 25.06
C ASN A 37 28.26 22.26 24.04
N ILE A 38 28.61 23.15 23.10
CA ILE A 38 27.72 23.57 22.01
C ILE A 38 27.40 22.36 21.10
N HIS A 39 28.39 21.56 20.71
CA HIS A 39 28.16 20.35 19.92
C HIS A 39 27.30 19.31 20.66
N ILE A 40 27.51 19.11 21.95
CA ILE A 40 26.68 18.20 22.77
C ILE A 40 25.22 18.67 22.82
N ARG A 41 24.98 19.98 22.94
CA ARG A 41 23.63 20.55 22.94
C ARG A 41 22.95 20.42 21.58
N ILE A 42 23.66 20.71 20.49
CA ILE A 42 23.16 20.57 19.12
C ILE A 42 22.85 19.09 18.82
N PHE A 43 23.74 18.18 19.22
CA PHE A 43 23.54 16.75 19.05
C PHE A 43 22.33 16.24 19.86
N GLY A 44 22.18 16.70 21.10
CA GLY A 44 21.01 16.39 21.93
C GLY A 44 19.70 16.89 21.33
N LEU A 45 19.68 18.11 20.79
CA LEU A 45 18.52 18.69 20.11
C LEU A 45 18.16 17.92 18.83
N SER A 46 19.16 17.52 18.05
CA SER A 46 18.97 16.71 16.85
C SER A 46 18.40 15.32 17.19
N ALA A 47 18.98 14.64 18.19
CA ALA A 47 18.50 13.34 18.64
C ALA A 47 17.05 13.40 19.18
N PHE A 48 16.71 14.47 19.90
CA PHE A 48 15.36 14.70 20.39
C PHE A 48 14.36 14.92 19.24
N LEU A 49 14.73 15.71 18.22
CA LEU A 49 13.93 15.88 17.00
C LEU A 49 13.67 14.54 16.28
N PHE A 50 14.70 13.71 16.10
CA PHE A 50 14.54 12.38 15.50
C PHE A 50 13.58 11.48 16.31
N PHE A 51 13.61 11.57 17.64
CA PHE A 51 12.71 10.79 18.50
C PHE A 51 11.24 11.21 18.31
N LEU A 52 10.96 12.50 18.07
CA LEU A 52 9.61 13.00 17.83
C LEU A 52 8.99 12.51 16.51
N PHE A 53 9.82 12.29 15.47
CA PHE A 53 9.33 11.78 14.17
C PHE A 53 9.17 10.26 14.11
N SER A 54 9.65 9.51 15.09
CA SER A 54 9.65 8.04 15.05
C SER A 54 8.28 7.38 15.34
N CYS A 55 7.28 8.13 15.84
CA CYS A 55 5.98 7.58 16.21
C CYS A 55 4.86 7.80 15.17
N ALA A 56 5.14 8.45 14.04
CA ALA A 56 4.14 8.60 12.99
C ALA A 56 4.04 7.29 12.16
N GLU A 57 3.03 6.46 12.43
CA GLU A 57 2.72 5.32 11.56
C GLU A 57 2.33 5.83 10.17
N VAL A 58 3.22 5.65 9.18
CA VAL A 58 2.91 5.96 7.79
C VAL A 58 1.96 4.88 7.26
N LYS A 59 0.65 5.12 7.38
CA LYS A 59 -0.34 4.29 6.67
C LYS A 59 -0.21 4.60 5.17
N LEU A 60 0.24 3.64 4.37
CA LEU A 60 0.39 3.79 2.90
C LEU A 60 -0.79 3.20 2.11
N ILE A 61 -1.64 2.44 2.79
CA ILE A 61 -2.77 1.74 2.18
C ILE A 61 -4.04 1.96 3.00
N GLN A 62 -5.18 1.96 2.32
CA GLN A 62 -6.51 2.06 2.94
C GLN A 62 -6.72 1.01 4.02
N GLU A 63 -7.66 1.28 4.93
CA GLU A 63 -8.10 0.30 5.91
C GLU A 63 -9.01 -0.76 5.28
N TYR A 64 -9.27 -1.84 6.02
CA TYR A 64 -10.22 -2.86 5.60
C TYR A 64 -11.63 -2.25 5.50
N ASP A 65 -12.32 -2.51 4.39
CA ASP A 65 -13.71 -2.10 4.19
C ASP A 65 -14.60 -3.30 3.86
N ALA A 66 -15.42 -3.70 4.84
CA ALA A 66 -16.29 -4.86 4.72
C ALA A 66 -17.29 -4.71 3.56
N VAL A 67 -17.77 -3.49 3.30
CA VAL A 67 -18.75 -3.22 2.24
C VAL A 67 -18.12 -3.43 0.86
N SER A 68 -16.94 -2.86 0.60
CA SER A 68 -16.18 -3.12 -0.63
C SER A 68 -15.85 -4.60 -0.78
N ASN A 69 -15.41 -5.27 0.28
CA ASN A 69 -15.11 -6.71 0.23
C ASN A 69 -16.34 -7.55 -0.15
N ASN A 70 -17.50 -7.27 0.45
CA ASN A 70 -18.75 -7.96 0.13
C ASN A 70 -19.17 -7.70 -1.33
N LYS A 71 -19.03 -6.46 -1.80
CA LYS A 71 -19.33 -6.10 -3.19
C LYS A 71 -18.39 -6.80 -4.19
N ILE A 72 -17.09 -6.92 -3.89
CA ILE A 72 -16.13 -7.66 -4.73
C ILE A 72 -16.53 -9.15 -4.82
N ASN A 73 -16.93 -9.77 -3.70
CA ASN A 73 -17.41 -11.16 -3.70
C ASN A 73 -18.69 -11.35 -4.52
N LEU A 74 -19.61 -10.38 -4.46
CA LEU A 74 -20.84 -10.41 -5.26
C LEU A 74 -20.54 -10.29 -6.76
N ILE A 75 -19.60 -9.43 -7.15
CA ILE A 75 -19.12 -9.32 -8.53
C ILE A 75 -18.49 -10.65 -8.99
N TYR A 76 -17.70 -11.31 -8.13
CA TYR A 76 -17.09 -12.60 -8.42
C TYR A 76 -18.12 -13.70 -8.68
N ASP A 77 -19.12 -13.83 -7.80
CA ASP A 77 -20.17 -14.84 -7.92
C ASP A 77 -21.00 -14.63 -9.19
N ARG A 78 -21.40 -13.38 -9.47
CA ARG A 78 -22.12 -13.02 -10.70
C ARG A 78 -21.31 -13.31 -11.95
N SER A 79 -20.04 -12.93 -11.99
CA SER A 79 -19.14 -13.18 -13.13
C SER A 79 -18.96 -14.68 -13.37
N THR A 80 -18.73 -15.45 -12.31
CA THR A 80 -18.59 -16.91 -12.41
C THR A 80 -19.84 -17.55 -13.01
N LYS A 81 -21.03 -17.20 -12.48
CA LYS A 81 -22.31 -17.68 -13.01
C LYS A 81 -22.52 -17.30 -14.46
N PHE A 82 -22.13 -16.08 -14.84
CA PHE A 82 -22.22 -15.60 -16.21
C PHE A 82 -21.33 -16.41 -17.15
N PHE A 83 -20.05 -16.58 -16.83
CA PHE A 83 -19.13 -17.39 -17.64
C PHE A 83 -19.56 -18.86 -17.75
N THR A 84 -20.09 -19.45 -16.68
CA THR A 84 -20.67 -20.81 -16.76
C THR A 84 -21.83 -20.89 -17.75
N LYS A 85 -22.72 -19.88 -17.77
CA LYS A 85 -23.82 -19.81 -18.74
C LYS A 85 -23.32 -19.64 -20.17
N LEU A 86 -22.37 -18.72 -20.39
CA LEU A 86 -21.79 -18.47 -21.71
C LEU A 86 -21.18 -19.75 -22.30
N LYS A 87 -20.37 -20.46 -21.50
CA LYS A 87 -19.71 -21.70 -21.95
C LYS A 87 -20.70 -22.83 -22.21
N ARG A 88 -21.81 -22.91 -21.47
CA ARG A 88 -22.84 -23.93 -21.66
C ARG A 88 -23.61 -23.74 -22.97
N ASN A 89 -23.87 -22.49 -23.33
CA ASN A 89 -24.77 -22.14 -24.42
C ASN A 89 -24.04 -21.67 -25.69
N ILE A 90 -22.74 -21.97 -25.82
CA ILE A 90 -21.95 -21.48 -26.95
C ILE A 90 -22.55 -21.93 -28.29
N GLY A 91 -22.62 -21.00 -29.25
CA GLY A 91 -23.25 -21.22 -30.55
C GLY A 91 -24.79 -21.26 -30.54
N LEU A 92 -25.43 -21.17 -29.37
CA LEU A 92 -26.89 -21.17 -29.25
C LEU A 92 -27.46 -19.74 -29.20
N PRO A 93 -28.72 -19.52 -29.63
CA PRO A 93 -29.38 -18.21 -29.56
C PRO A 93 -29.49 -17.62 -28.15
N GLU A 94 -29.48 -18.46 -27.13
CA GLU A 94 -29.50 -18.06 -25.71
C GLU A 94 -28.23 -17.32 -25.29
N ASN A 95 -27.14 -17.47 -26.06
CA ASN A 95 -25.85 -16.82 -25.81
C ASN A 95 -25.67 -15.53 -26.62
N LYS A 96 -26.76 -14.97 -27.14
CA LYS A 96 -26.73 -13.67 -27.80
C LYS A 96 -26.64 -12.55 -26.77
N TYR A 97 -25.87 -11.52 -27.10
CA TYR A 97 -25.67 -10.34 -26.26
C TYR A 97 -26.99 -9.77 -25.71
N GLU A 98 -28.04 -9.69 -26.54
CA GLU A 98 -29.33 -9.10 -26.16
C GLU A 98 -30.02 -9.85 -24.99
N LYS A 99 -29.69 -11.12 -24.76
CA LYS A 99 -30.21 -11.92 -23.64
C LYS A 99 -29.44 -11.68 -22.33
N HIS A 100 -28.39 -10.88 -22.38
CA HIS A 100 -27.43 -10.69 -21.31
C HIS A 100 -27.18 -9.22 -20.95
N ILE A 101 -27.97 -8.29 -21.50
CA ILE A 101 -27.86 -6.85 -21.22
C ILE A 101 -27.92 -6.58 -19.72
N ASP A 102 -28.90 -7.17 -19.02
CA ASP A 102 -29.07 -7.00 -17.58
C ASP A 102 -27.81 -7.36 -16.77
N PHE A 103 -27.06 -8.38 -17.20
CA PHE A 103 -25.80 -8.73 -16.54
C PHE A 103 -24.77 -7.58 -16.66
N TYR A 104 -24.65 -7.00 -17.85
CA TYR A 104 -23.70 -5.92 -18.09
C TYR A 104 -24.09 -4.63 -17.36
N ASP A 105 -25.38 -4.30 -17.36
CA ASP A 105 -25.90 -3.13 -16.64
C ASP A 105 -25.68 -3.29 -15.12
N ASP A 106 -26.04 -4.45 -14.57
CA ASP A 106 -25.87 -4.74 -13.14
C ASP A 106 -24.41 -4.71 -12.72
N ILE A 107 -23.51 -5.36 -13.47
CA ILE A 107 -22.11 -5.46 -13.09
C ILE A 107 -21.37 -4.12 -13.26
N GLN A 108 -21.74 -3.31 -14.26
CA GLN A 108 -21.19 -1.96 -14.42
C GLN A 108 -21.68 -1.03 -13.31
N SER A 109 -22.96 -1.14 -12.93
CA SER A 109 -23.50 -0.42 -11.78
C SER A 109 -22.77 -0.79 -10.49
N ASP A 110 -22.56 -2.08 -10.23
CA ASP A 110 -21.80 -2.57 -9.07
C ASP A 110 -20.36 -2.03 -9.05
N ILE A 111 -19.69 -2.02 -10.20
CA ILE A 111 -18.33 -1.45 -10.33
C ILE A 111 -18.36 0.05 -10.05
N HIS A 112 -19.32 0.79 -10.58
CA HIS A 112 -19.43 2.23 -10.37
C HIS A 112 -19.67 2.59 -8.89
N VAL A 113 -20.50 1.81 -8.19
CA VAL A 113 -20.69 1.94 -6.75
C VAL A 113 -19.36 1.72 -6.01
N LEU A 114 -18.60 0.69 -6.41
CA LEU A 114 -17.31 0.37 -5.82
C LEU A 114 -16.27 1.48 -6.08
N GLU A 115 -16.23 2.05 -7.28
CA GLU A 115 -15.40 3.20 -7.64
C GLU A 115 -15.73 4.43 -6.79
N THR A 116 -17.02 4.75 -6.67
CA THR A 116 -17.49 5.91 -5.90
C THR A 116 -17.13 5.77 -4.43
N ARG A 117 -17.36 4.59 -3.86
CA ARG A 117 -17.03 4.30 -2.46
C ARG A 117 -15.53 4.38 -2.22
N THR A 118 -14.72 3.76 -3.07
CA THR A 118 -13.26 3.75 -2.87
C THR A 118 -12.65 5.13 -3.03
N LYS A 119 -13.17 5.99 -3.90
CA LYS A 119 -12.77 7.41 -3.98
C LYS A 119 -12.98 8.18 -2.67
N ALA A 120 -13.99 7.82 -1.88
CA ALA A 120 -14.27 8.43 -0.59
C ALA A 120 -13.40 7.86 0.55
N ILE A 121 -12.60 6.82 0.30
CA ILE A 121 -11.70 6.20 1.29
C ILE A 121 -10.29 6.73 1.08
N ASP A 122 -9.65 7.20 2.16
CA ASP A 122 -8.27 7.62 2.14
C ASP A 122 -7.32 6.48 1.77
N LYS A 123 -6.26 6.81 1.02
CA LYS A 123 -5.17 5.87 0.68
C LYS A 123 -5.63 4.63 -0.10
N SER A 124 -6.73 4.77 -0.84
CA SER A 124 -7.34 3.72 -1.67
C SER A 124 -6.83 3.66 -3.11
N MET A 125 -5.81 4.45 -3.48
CA MET A 125 -5.35 4.59 -4.88
C MET A 125 -5.04 3.25 -5.56
N ILE A 126 -4.44 2.30 -4.83
CA ILE A 126 -4.15 0.95 -5.35
C ILE A 126 -5.46 0.19 -5.64
N VAL A 127 -6.45 0.31 -4.75
CA VAL A 127 -7.76 -0.32 -4.92
C VAL A 127 -8.51 0.30 -6.09
N GLN A 128 -8.53 1.63 -6.19
CA GLN A 128 -9.13 2.34 -7.31
C GLN A 128 -8.56 1.89 -8.66
N LYS A 129 -7.24 1.74 -8.77
CA LYS A 129 -6.59 1.23 -10.00
C LYS A 129 -7.06 -0.18 -10.37
N LYS A 130 -7.20 -1.07 -9.38
CA LYS A 130 -7.69 -2.44 -9.60
C LYS A 130 -9.16 -2.47 -10.04
N ILE A 131 -10.00 -1.63 -9.45
CA ILE A 131 -11.41 -1.52 -9.82
C ILE A 131 -11.56 -0.97 -11.23
N ASN A 132 -10.80 0.06 -11.58
CA ASN A 132 -10.81 0.63 -12.92
C ASN A 132 -10.38 -0.40 -13.97
N ALA A 133 -9.31 -1.17 -13.70
CA ALA A 133 -8.88 -2.25 -14.58
C ALA A 133 -9.96 -3.32 -14.78
N LEU A 134 -10.67 -3.70 -13.71
CA LEU A 134 -11.82 -4.61 -13.81
C LEU A 134 -12.93 -4.00 -14.69
N GLY A 135 -13.26 -2.72 -14.49
CA GLY A 135 -14.24 -2.02 -15.32
C GLY A 135 -13.89 -2.03 -16.81
N ILE A 136 -12.61 -1.85 -17.15
CA ILE A 136 -12.11 -1.98 -18.52
C ILE A 136 -12.31 -3.41 -19.04
N GLN A 137 -11.93 -4.42 -18.26
CA GLN A 137 -12.08 -5.83 -18.66
C GLN A 137 -13.54 -6.23 -18.90
N ILE A 138 -14.47 -5.75 -18.06
CA ILE A 138 -15.91 -5.99 -18.24
C ILE A 138 -16.43 -5.32 -19.52
N LYS A 139 -16.01 -4.08 -19.80
CA LYS A 139 -16.37 -3.40 -21.07
C LYS A 139 -15.80 -4.13 -22.28
N SER A 140 -14.57 -4.62 -22.20
CA SER A 140 -13.97 -5.46 -23.25
C SER A 140 -14.73 -6.77 -23.44
N LEU A 141 -15.13 -7.44 -22.36
CA LEU A 141 -15.98 -8.63 -22.40
C LEU A 141 -17.31 -8.34 -23.10
N GLU A 142 -17.96 -7.22 -22.79
CA GLU A 142 -19.20 -6.79 -23.43
C GLU A 142 -19.02 -6.58 -24.94
N GLN A 143 -17.96 -5.87 -25.34
CA GLN A 143 -17.64 -5.63 -26.74
C GLN A 143 -17.35 -6.92 -27.51
N LEU A 144 -16.67 -7.88 -26.88
CA LEU A 144 -16.43 -9.20 -27.48
C LEU A 144 -17.73 -9.98 -27.61
N HIS A 145 -18.56 -9.99 -26.58
CA HIS A 145 -19.85 -10.67 -26.62
C HIS A 145 -20.80 -10.11 -27.69
N LYS A 146 -20.80 -8.79 -27.91
CA LYS A 146 -21.53 -8.14 -29.03
C LYS A 146 -21.10 -8.64 -30.41
N LYS A 147 -19.84 -9.04 -30.56
CA LYS A 147 -19.32 -9.65 -31.79
C LYS A 147 -19.63 -11.15 -31.88
N GLY A 148 -19.95 -11.76 -30.76
CA GLY A 148 -20.16 -13.20 -30.61
C GLY A 148 -18.86 -13.92 -30.28
N PHE A 149 -18.95 -14.93 -29.40
CA PHE A 149 -17.84 -15.83 -29.09
C PHE A 149 -17.76 -16.96 -30.11
N VAL A 150 -16.55 -17.30 -30.54
CA VAL A 150 -16.31 -18.35 -31.53
C VAL A 150 -16.06 -19.70 -30.85
N SER A 151 -15.44 -19.70 -29.67
CA SER A 151 -15.09 -20.94 -28.96
C SER A 151 -15.11 -20.80 -27.43
N LYS A 152 -15.09 -21.93 -26.72
CA LYS A 152 -15.08 -21.94 -25.25
C LYS A 152 -13.75 -21.44 -24.70
N GLU A 153 -12.67 -21.73 -25.41
CA GLU A 153 -11.31 -21.32 -25.08
C GLU A 153 -11.19 -19.79 -25.07
N GLU A 154 -11.84 -19.10 -26.02
CA GLU A 154 -11.91 -17.64 -26.03
C GLU A 154 -12.56 -17.10 -24.75
N ILE A 155 -13.68 -17.71 -24.32
CA ILE A 155 -14.38 -17.35 -23.09
C ILE A 155 -13.49 -17.61 -21.86
N GLU A 156 -12.74 -18.71 -21.83
CA GLU A 156 -11.87 -19.07 -20.71
C GLU A 156 -10.67 -18.13 -20.54
N ILE A 157 -10.09 -17.64 -21.64
CA ILE A 157 -9.02 -16.65 -21.60
C ILE A 157 -9.51 -15.36 -20.93
N ILE A 158 -10.69 -14.88 -21.33
CA ILE A 158 -11.29 -13.66 -20.78
C ILE A 158 -11.68 -13.88 -19.31
N GLN A 159 -12.29 -15.03 -19.01
CA GLN A 159 -12.64 -15.42 -17.64
C GLN A 159 -11.41 -15.40 -16.74
N SER A 160 -10.30 -16.02 -17.16
CA SER A 160 -9.06 -16.07 -16.39
C SER A 160 -8.50 -14.68 -16.07
N ALA A 161 -8.54 -13.75 -17.02
CA ALA A 161 -8.07 -12.37 -16.79
C ALA A 161 -8.92 -11.62 -15.75
N ILE A 162 -10.24 -11.79 -15.80
CA ILE A 162 -11.17 -11.20 -14.83
C ILE A 162 -11.00 -11.85 -13.46
N ASP A 163 -10.94 -13.18 -13.39
CA ASP A 163 -10.76 -13.94 -12.15
C ASP A 163 -9.45 -13.56 -11.46
N GLN A 164 -8.36 -13.38 -12.21
CA GLN A 164 -7.08 -12.90 -11.66
C GLN A 164 -7.19 -11.50 -11.04
N SER A 165 -7.92 -10.59 -11.71
CA SER A 165 -8.11 -9.21 -11.25
C SER A 165 -8.94 -9.18 -9.96
N ILE A 166 -10.03 -9.94 -9.92
CA ILE A 166 -10.88 -10.12 -8.73
C ILE A 166 -10.09 -10.77 -7.59
N ALA A 167 -9.36 -11.86 -7.86
CA ALA A 167 -8.55 -12.55 -6.85
C ALA A 167 -7.48 -11.62 -6.25
N ALA A 168 -6.86 -10.76 -7.05
CA ALA A 168 -5.91 -9.78 -6.55
C ALA A 168 -6.57 -8.72 -5.63
N MET A 169 -7.81 -8.34 -5.88
CA MET A 169 -8.57 -7.46 -4.99
C MET A 169 -8.99 -8.16 -3.69
N LEU A 170 -9.45 -9.41 -3.78
CA LEU A 170 -9.82 -10.20 -2.58
C LEU A 170 -8.61 -10.48 -1.70
N LYS A 171 -7.47 -10.88 -2.27
CA LYS A 171 -6.20 -11.05 -1.54
C LYS A 171 -5.81 -9.78 -0.78
N LEU A 172 -6.02 -8.62 -1.40
CA LEU A 172 -5.76 -7.34 -0.76
C LEU A 172 -6.70 -7.11 0.43
N GLN A 173 -8.00 -7.33 0.27
CA GLN A 173 -8.96 -7.18 1.36
C GLN A 173 -8.70 -8.14 2.53
N VAL A 174 -8.27 -9.38 2.25
CA VAL A 174 -7.87 -10.33 3.30
C VAL A 174 -6.62 -9.85 4.04
N ALA A 175 -5.60 -9.37 3.31
CA ALA A 175 -4.39 -8.83 3.92
C ALA A 175 -4.70 -7.60 4.80
N LEU A 176 -5.60 -6.73 4.34
CA LEU A 176 -6.08 -5.60 5.13
C LEU A 176 -6.81 -6.09 6.38
N LYS A 177 -7.78 -7.00 6.26
CA LYS A 177 -8.51 -7.55 7.41
C LYS A 177 -7.57 -8.11 8.48
N ASN A 178 -6.57 -8.88 8.08
CA ASN A 178 -5.61 -9.50 8.99
C ASN A 178 -4.67 -8.48 9.66
N LYS A 179 -4.49 -7.28 9.10
CA LYS A 179 -3.69 -6.22 9.74
C LYS A 179 -4.41 -5.61 10.95
N TYR A 180 -5.75 -5.64 10.97
CA TYR A 180 -6.57 -4.97 11.98
C TYR A 180 -7.22 -5.91 13.00
N ASN A 181 -6.96 -7.22 12.91
CA ASN A 181 -7.33 -8.24 13.90
C ASN A 181 -6.10 -8.65 14.72
#